data_AF-A0A099NT65-F1
#
_entry.id   AF-A0A099NT65-F1
#
_cell.length_a   1.000
_cell.length_b   1.000
_cell.length_c   1.000
_cell.angle_alpha   90.00
_cell.angle_beta   90.00
_cell.angle_gamma   90.00
#
_symmetry.space_group_name_H-M   'P 1'
#
loop_
_entity.id
_entity.type
_entity.pdbx_description
1 polymer ?
#
loop_
_entity_poly.entity_id
_entity_poly.type
_entity_poly.pdbx_seq_one_letter_code
_entity_poly.pdbx_strand_id
1 'polypeptide(L)'
;SIDYEAEGNDWNQITKYWPLKSSIEICSVIISRLKEKSYNLPLKETEIEAHTRWIETTVLAKFLSYLIFDSLLFVDRYIGDIFYIVTIYMDYGPLEFRRSLLHLLTRTFHSYLSKPHLKAEQHQLIRNQIELLNGARFRMLFGLTRQDGENFLTPNLIASEISTKAIAVSTLCNLLTKFLEYDLDQDEYALQMVKWNSSVSKIAFNNNSQLQPRGILVLGSLTKQGVSSRLILKFVELVQHVVRNYARDNSNRNPPDYNMIVCTMHAFGKCIDGINSKSSFHPLMFWGNLTTALSENVNTFIYSISFIRLTFMKIYEYLKETDISLVDYLLQYKNEHFNTVEEAHGFSLTRETFDIILVSLCCKGLESPISYDKSVTALKSLLEIRYAEHIRFSTDIYNDYMCYMFFIYLTANSDEELISSIEQCGLKDLEYIDGGICKIPKCLVDWFVQPTLNVYSTSLGTTNYYMNQKLDELASNRVIAFILEVYKFDPKTILRLYKHIKKILEKFVESSGAPSILEKVLDVIIDVINIEGYECYETFDTEWVEKMRQHNINGISEFILLRDNLPENEKVYERRAKRLDMYDMQLQIIEQSYKEKFEEL
;
A
#
# COMPACT_ATOMS: atom_id res chain seq x y z
N SER A 1 36.74 4.20 15.71
CA SER A 1 36.61 4.93 16.98
C SER A 1 37.60 6.07 16.99
N ILE A 2 37.33 7.13 16.23
CA ILE A 2 38.07 8.39 16.33
C ILE A 2 37.46 9.13 17.52
N ASP A 3 38.33 9.57 18.41
CA ASP A 3 38.10 9.73 19.84
C ASP A 3 37.03 10.76 20.23
N TYR A 4 36.01 10.31 20.98
CA TYR A 4 35.19 11.18 21.84
C TYR A 4 36.03 11.89 22.91
N GLU A 5 37.25 11.42 23.19
CA GLU A 5 38.11 11.94 24.25
C GLU A 5 38.84 13.22 23.88
N ALA A 6 39.05 13.51 22.59
CA ALA A 6 39.83 14.68 22.16
C ALA A 6 39.05 16.01 22.16
N GLU A 7 37.71 15.99 22.13
CA GLU A 7 36.86 17.19 22.08
C GLU A 7 36.32 17.65 23.44
N GLY A 8 36.64 16.93 24.52
CA GLY A 8 36.26 17.27 25.89
C GLY A 8 34.79 16.97 26.23
N ASN A 9 34.54 16.26 27.33
CA ASN A 9 33.18 15.95 27.82
C ASN A 9 32.43 17.16 28.42
N ASP A 10 33.06 18.34 28.48
CA ASP A 10 32.58 19.50 29.22
C ASP A 10 31.44 20.27 28.52
N TRP A 11 31.23 20.08 27.22
CA TRP A 11 30.10 20.69 26.51
C TRP A 11 28.74 20.21 27.07
N ASN A 12 28.65 18.98 27.59
CA ASN A 12 27.46 18.48 28.28
C ASN A 12 27.17 19.22 29.60
N GLN A 13 28.20 19.80 30.24
CA GLN A 13 28.00 20.64 31.42
C GLN A 13 27.56 22.04 31.02
N ILE A 14 28.16 22.62 29.97
CA ILE A 14 27.85 23.97 29.46
C ILE A 14 26.43 24.04 28.90
N THR A 15 25.98 23.01 28.16
CA THR A 15 24.64 22.95 27.55
C THR A 15 23.49 23.07 28.55
N LYS A 16 23.69 22.67 29.82
CA LYS A 16 22.67 22.78 30.88
C LYS A 16 22.38 24.23 31.29
N TYR A 17 23.35 25.13 31.12
CA TYR A 17 23.22 26.55 31.47
C TYR A 17 22.64 27.38 30.32
N TRP A 18 22.51 26.81 29.13
CA TRP A 18 22.04 27.50 27.93
C TRP A 18 20.62 28.10 28.04
N PRO A 19 19.63 27.44 28.68
CA PRO A 19 18.29 28.01 28.83
C PRO A 19 18.27 29.34 29.61
N LEU A 20 19.29 29.63 30.44
CA LEU A 20 19.37 30.82 31.29
C LEU A 20 19.47 32.14 30.51
N LYS A 21 19.87 32.10 29.23
CA LYS A 21 19.88 33.25 28.31
C LYS A 21 19.36 32.84 26.93
N SER A 22 18.22 32.16 26.91
CA SER A 22 17.56 31.77 25.67
C SER A 22 16.98 32.99 24.93
N SER A 23 17.13 33.04 23.61
CA SER A 23 16.55 34.08 22.75
C SER A 23 15.93 33.48 21.49
N ILE A 24 14.98 34.19 20.90
CA ILE A 24 14.28 33.77 19.68
C ILE A 24 15.28 33.67 18.51
N GLU A 25 16.24 34.58 18.45
CA GLU A 25 17.30 34.66 17.43
C GLU A 25 18.20 33.43 17.51
N ILE A 26 18.68 33.08 18.71
CA ILE A 26 19.53 31.90 18.92
C ILE A 26 18.79 30.63 18.48
N CYS A 27 17.53 30.48 18.91
CA CYS A 27 16.71 29.34 18.53
C CYS A 27 16.51 29.26 17.01
N SER A 28 16.23 30.39 16.37
CA SER A 28 16.08 30.47 14.91
C SER A 28 17.35 30.06 14.15
N VAL A 29 18.51 30.45 14.66
CA VAL A 29 19.81 30.12 14.04
C VAL A 29 20.08 28.62 14.15
N ILE A 30 19.83 28.01 15.31
CA ILE A 30 20.02 26.58 15.51
C ILE A 30 19.10 25.77 14.58
N ILE A 31 17.81 26.14 14.51
CA ILE A 31 16.84 25.53 13.60
C ILE A 31 17.30 25.67 12.15
N SER A 32 17.72 26.87 11.75
CA SER A 32 18.15 27.14 10.36
C SER A 32 19.37 26.29 9.99
N ARG A 33 20.36 26.17 10.89
CA ARG A 33 21.53 25.31 10.68
C ARG A 33 21.18 23.83 10.58
N LEU A 34 20.26 23.33 11.42
CA LEU A 34 19.78 21.94 11.31
C LEU A 34 19.08 21.69 9.97
N LYS A 35 18.29 22.67 9.49
CA LYS A 35 17.64 22.59 8.18
C LYS A 35 18.66 22.61 7.04
N GLU A 36 19.62 23.53 7.05
CA GLU A 36 20.70 23.60 6.06
C GLU A 36 21.51 22.30 5.99
N LYS A 37 21.85 21.71 7.14
CA LYS A 37 22.52 20.42 7.20
C LYS A 37 21.70 19.29 6.59
N SER A 38 20.37 19.32 6.73
CA SER A 38 19.50 18.32 6.10
C SER A 38 19.45 18.50 4.58
N TYR A 39 19.38 19.75 4.09
CA TYR A 39 19.32 20.03 2.66
C TYR A 39 20.61 19.67 1.92
N ASN A 40 21.75 19.84 2.59
CA ASN A 40 23.08 19.66 2.02
C ASN A 40 23.75 18.35 2.43
N LEU A 41 22.99 17.35 2.89
CA LEU A 41 23.56 16.03 3.21
C LEU A 41 23.99 15.33 1.90
N PRO A 42 25.31 15.18 1.63
CA PRO A 42 25.83 14.67 0.38
C PRO A 42 25.50 13.19 0.19
N LEU A 43 25.36 12.78 -1.06
CA LEU A 43 25.15 11.38 -1.45
C LEU A 43 26.35 10.48 -1.17
N LYS A 44 27.56 11.05 -1.15
CA LYS A 44 28.82 10.37 -0.88
C LYS A 44 29.67 11.26 0.02
N GLU A 45 30.25 10.67 1.04
CA GLU A 45 31.18 11.33 1.93
C GLU A 45 32.17 10.34 2.54
N THR A 46 33.30 10.86 3.02
CA THR A 46 34.25 10.07 3.79
C THR A 46 33.74 9.85 5.22
N GLU A 47 34.25 8.81 5.88
CA GLU A 47 33.88 8.50 7.27
C GLU A 47 34.19 9.67 8.22
N ILE A 48 35.27 10.40 7.98
CA ILE A 48 35.68 11.57 8.78
C ILE A 48 34.72 12.74 8.58
N GLU A 49 34.31 13.03 7.34
CA GLU A 49 33.33 14.07 7.03
C GLU A 49 31.96 13.73 7.64
N ALA A 50 31.55 12.47 7.54
CA ALA A 50 30.33 11.98 8.15
C ALA A 50 30.36 12.15 9.67
N HIS A 51 31.43 11.68 10.33
CA HIS A 51 31.61 11.81 11.78
C HIS A 51 31.53 13.27 12.23
N THR A 52 32.30 14.15 11.59
CA THR A 52 32.33 15.58 11.94
C THR A 52 30.95 16.22 11.79
N ARG A 53 30.23 15.92 10.70
CA ARG A 53 28.88 16.46 10.49
C ARG A 53 27.90 15.95 11.53
N TRP A 54 27.93 14.66 11.85
CA TRP A 54 27.01 14.07 12.83
C TRP A 54 27.28 14.59 14.24
N ILE A 55 28.54 14.85 14.63
CA ILE A 55 28.87 15.51 15.89
C ILE A 55 28.21 16.88 15.95
N GLU A 56 28.43 17.74 14.96
CA GLU A 56 27.85 19.09 14.94
C GLU A 56 26.31 19.04 14.95
N THR A 57 25.71 18.14 14.17
CA THR A 57 24.25 17.93 14.11
C THR A 57 23.69 17.47 15.46
N THR A 58 24.41 16.58 16.15
CA THR A 58 24.05 16.09 17.50
C THR A 58 24.06 17.22 18.51
N VAL A 59 25.13 18.03 18.49
CA VAL A 59 25.29 19.17 19.39
C VAL A 59 24.17 20.18 19.17
N LEU A 60 23.88 20.55 17.92
CA LEU A 60 22.77 21.45 17.57
C LEU A 60 21.41 20.93 18.05
N ALA A 61 21.11 19.64 17.86
CA ALA A 61 19.86 19.05 18.32
C ALA A 61 19.76 19.00 19.85
N LYS A 62 20.87 18.74 20.56
CA LYS A 62 20.91 18.83 22.03
C LYS A 62 20.62 20.25 22.49
N PHE A 63 21.29 21.26 21.93
CA PHE A 63 21.02 22.67 22.24
C PHE A 63 19.56 23.05 21.99
N LEU A 64 19.00 22.66 20.84
CA LEU A 64 17.60 22.91 20.52
C LEU A 64 16.65 22.27 21.56
N SER A 65 16.93 21.03 21.96
CA SER A 65 16.13 20.32 22.97
C SER A 65 16.16 21.01 24.34
N TYR A 66 17.25 21.69 24.71
CA TYR A 66 17.34 22.43 25.96
C TYR A 66 16.62 23.78 25.88
N LEU A 67 16.71 24.48 24.75
CA LEU A 67 16.01 25.76 24.55
C LEU A 67 14.49 25.61 24.60
N ILE A 68 13.96 24.53 24.04
CA ILE A 68 12.52 24.27 23.96
C ILE A 68 11.93 23.79 25.30
N PHE A 69 12.78 23.27 26.19
CA PHE A 69 12.33 22.74 27.47
C PHE A 69 11.66 23.83 28.32
N ASP A 70 10.41 23.57 28.71
CA ASP A 70 9.58 24.45 29.54
C ASP A 70 9.42 25.87 28.96
N SER A 71 9.47 26.01 27.63
CA SER A 71 9.27 27.27 26.93
C SER A 71 8.22 27.15 25.85
N LEU A 72 6.97 27.41 26.24
CA LEU A 72 5.82 27.44 25.33
C LEU A 72 6.02 28.45 24.18
N LEU A 73 6.62 29.61 24.46
CA LEU A 73 6.86 30.66 23.48
C LEU A 73 7.69 30.17 22.28
N PHE A 74 8.77 29.42 22.53
CA PHE A 74 9.58 28.89 21.43
C PHE A 74 8.86 27.77 20.70
N VAL A 75 8.12 26.96 21.42
CA VAL A 75 7.36 25.84 20.86
C VAL A 75 6.27 26.33 19.91
N ASP A 76 5.39 27.24 20.34
CA ASP A 76 4.32 27.78 19.48
C ASP A 76 4.86 28.42 18.20
N ARG A 77 6.01 29.09 18.31
CA ARG A 77 6.66 29.73 17.16
C ARG A 77 7.25 28.74 16.17
N TYR A 78 7.87 27.66 16.66
CA TYR A 78 8.75 26.79 15.86
C TYR A 78 8.26 25.33 15.74
N ILE A 79 7.07 24.97 16.23
CA ILE A 79 6.59 23.58 16.21
C ILE A 79 6.63 22.94 14.82
N GLY A 80 6.23 23.65 13.76
CA GLY A 80 6.33 23.13 12.39
C GLY A 80 7.78 22.84 11.96
N ASP A 81 8.75 23.65 12.39
CA ASP A 81 10.17 23.45 12.13
C ASP A 81 10.75 22.30 12.97
N ILE A 82 10.33 22.18 14.23
CA ILE A 82 10.70 21.06 15.11
C ILE A 82 10.21 19.75 14.51
N PHE A 83 8.95 19.71 14.05
CA PHE A 83 8.37 18.54 13.42
C PHE A 83 9.08 18.18 12.11
N TYR A 84 9.45 19.18 11.31
CA TYR A 84 10.35 18.96 10.17
C TYR A 84 11.65 18.26 10.58
N ILE A 85 12.38 18.80 11.56
CA ILE A 85 13.68 18.27 12.00
C ILE A 85 13.51 16.82 12.51
N VAL A 86 12.54 16.58 13.38
CA VAL A 86 12.31 15.26 13.98
C VAL A 86 11.91 14.22 12.93
N THR A 87 11.05 14.57 11.96
CA THR A 87 10.59 13.61 10.94
C THR A 87 11.63 13.32 9.86
N ILE A 88 12.41 14.32 9.44
CA ILE A 88 13.47 14.12 8.43
C ILE A 88 14.66 13.34 8.97
N TYR A 89 15.01 13.52 10.24
CA TYR A 89 16.13 12.81 10.85
C TYR A 89 15.73 11.53 11.60
N MET A 90 14.46 11.13 11.54
CA MET A 90 13.97 9.92 12.19
C MET A 90 14.77 8.68 11.74
N ASP A 91 15.33 7.96 12.72
CA ASP A 91 16.17 6.76 12.51
C ASP A 91 17.43 7.00 11.64
N TYR A 92 17.93 8.25 11.60
CA TYR A 92 19.22 8.61 11.01
C TYR A 92 20.24 9.05 12.05
N GLY A 93 21.52 8.86 11.71
CA GLY A 93 22.64 9.33 12.51
C GLY A 93 22.92 8.48 13.77
N PRO A 94 23.91 8.90 14.59
CA PRO A 94 24.34 8.14 15.75
C PRO A 94 23.25 8.04 16.82
N LEU A 95 23.34 7.04 17.70
CA LEU A 95 22.37 6.79 18.77
C LEU A 95 22.12 8.02 19.64
N GLU A 96 23.17 8.77 19.96
CA GLU A 96 23.08 10.00 20.74
C GLU A 96 22.25 11.10 20.06
N PHE A 97 22.35 11.22 18.73
CA PHE A 97 21.52 12.14 17.96
C PHE A 97 20.06 11.69 17.96
N ARG A 98 19.82 10.40 17.68
CA ARG A 98 18.47 9.81 17.67
C ARG A 98 17.77 9.96 19.03
N ARG A 99 18.50 9.78 20.13
CA ARG A 99 18.03 10.09 21.50
C ARG A 99 17.68 11.55 21.64
N SER A 100 18.51 12.46 21.14
CA SER A 100 18.30 13.91 21.24
C SER A 100 17.04 14.36 20.50
N LEU A 101 16.73 13.75 19.34
CA LEU A 101 15.48 14.00 18.60
C LEU A 101 14.23 13.54 19.36
N LEU A 102 14.28 12.35 19.98
CA LEU A 102 13.16 11.88 20.81
C LEU A 102 12.96 12.79 22.02
N HIS A 103 14.05 13.20 22.70
CA HIS A 103 13.96 14.17 23.80
C HIS A 103 13.43 15.52 23.34
N LEU A 104 13.86 16.02 22.20
CA LEU A 104 13.35 17.25 21.60
C LEU A 104 11.83 17.18 21.43
N LEU A 105 11.31 16.09 20.85
CA LEU A 105 9.88 15.89 20.67
C LEU A 105 9.12 15.78 22.00
N THR A 106 9.61 14.94 22.92
CA THR A 106 9.00 14.76 24.25
C THR A 106 8.97 16.08 25.03
N ARG A 107 10.05 16.87 24.99
CA ARG A 107 10.13 18.18 25.63
C ARG A 107 9.20 19.20 24.97
N THR A 108 9.03 19.14 23.66
CA THR A 108 8.05 19.97 22.93
C THR A 108 6.64 19.72 23.49
N PHE A 109 6.24 18.46 23.64
CA PHE A 109 4.93 18.10 24.20
C PHE A 109 4.81 18.46 25.69
N HIS A 110 5.87 18.29 26.48
CA HIS A 110 5.86 18.73 27.87
C HIS A 110 5.67 20.24 28.00
N SER A 111 6.35 21.06 27.18
CA SER A 111 6.18 22.51 27.19
C SER A 111 4.75 22.93 26.84
N TYR A 112 4.04 22.15 26.02
CA TYR A 112 2.62 22.38 25.75
C TYR A 112 1.73 22.16 26.98
N LEU A 113 2.10 21.31 27.94
CA LEU A 113 1.34 21.17 29.20
C LEU A 113 1.30 22.47 30.01
N SER A 114 2.23 23.39 29.78
CA SER A 114 2.27 24.71 30.39
C SER A 114 1.35 25.73 29.69
N LYS A 115 0.61 25.35 28.63
CA LYS A 115 -0.32 26.24 27.89
C LYS A 115 -1.48 26.69 28.79
N PRO A 116 -1.74 28.01 28.89
CA PRO A 116 -2.84 28.51 29.71
C PRO A 116 -4.18 28.06 29.11
N HIS A 117 -5.14 27.72 29.98
CA HIS A 117 -6.51 27.31 29.61
C HIS A 117 -6.63 25.97 28.85
N LEU A 118 -5.66 25.06 29.00
CA LEU A 118 -5.82 23.67 28.54
C LEU A 118 -7.06 23.00 29.16
N LYS A 119 -7.91 22.41 28.31
CA LYS A 119 -9.02 21.57 28.78
C LYS A 119 -8.47 20.27 29.39
N ALA A 120 -9.23 19.67 30.32
CA ALA A 120 -8.83 18.41 30.95
C ALA A 120 -8.59 17.28 29.93
N GLU A 121 -9.39 17.23 28.86
CA GLU A 121 -9.24 16.27 27.76
C GLU A 121 -7.95 16.48 26.98
N GLN A 122 -7.61 17.73 26.63
CA GLN A 122 -6.36 18.07 25.92
C GLN A 122 -5.15 17.74 26.79
N HIS A 123 -5.22 18.07 28.08
CA HIS A 123 -4.14 17.75 29.03
C HIS A 123 -3.91 16.24 29.16
N GLN A 124 -4.98 15.43 29.21
CA GLN A 124 -4.87 13.97 29.20
C GLN A 124 -4.31 13.44 27.87
N LEU A 125 -4.73 14.02 26.73
CA LEU A 125 -4.24 13.64 25.42
C LEU A 125 -2.73 13.88 25.29
N ILE A 126 -2.24 15.07 25.67
CA ILE A 126 -0.81 15.39 25.62
C ILE A 126 0.00 14.42 26.51
N ARG A 127 -0.51 14.09 27.71
CA ARG A 127 0.12 13.09 28.60
C ARG A 127 0.18 11.70 27.96
N ASN A 128 -0.92 11.24 27.37
CA ASN A 128 -0.97 9.96 26.67
C ASN A 128 0.04 9.93 25.49
N GLN A 129 0.21 11.04 24.76
CA GLN A 129 1.20 11.14 23.68
C GLN A 129 2.64 11.07 24.22
N ILE A 130 2.92 11.73 25.34
CA ILE A 130 4.23 11.65 26.01
C ILE A 130 4.54 10.21 26.45
N GLU A 131 3.57 9.51 27.04
CA GLU A 131 3.72 8.10 27.42
C GLU A 131 3.96 7.20 26.21
N LEU A 132 3.21 7.43 25.13
CA LEU A 132 3.35 6.71 23.87
C LEU A 132 4.74 6.89 23.24
N LEU A 133 5.28 8.12 23.23
CA LEU A 133 6.63 8.42 22.74
C LEU A 133 7.72 7.73 23.58
N ASN A 134 7.50 7.60 24.88
CA ASN A 134 8.43 6.93 25.79
C ASN A 134 8.34 5.38 25.72
N GLY A 135 7.27 4.85 25.12
CA GLY A 135 7.03 3.42 24.97
C GLY A 135 8.04 2.69 24.08
N ALA A 136 8.15 1.37 24.26
CA ALA A 136 9.10 0.51 23.54
C ALA A 136 8.96 0.63 22.01
N ARG A 137 7.73 0.76 21.50
CA ARG A 137 7.44 0.92 20.08
C ARG A 137 8.11 2.15 19.49
N PHE A 138 7.93 3.34 20.09
CA PHE A 138 8.54 4.57 19.56
C PHE A 138 10.05 4.59 19.73
N ARG A 139 10.58 4.04 20.82
CA ARG A 139 12.03 3.84 20.96
C ARG A 139 12.60 2.99 19.81
N MET A 140 11.89 1.94 19.39
CA MET A 140 12.27 1.13 18.23
C MET A 140 12.13 1.92 16.91
N LEU A 141 11.08 2.72 16.73
CA LEU A 141 10.88 3.54 15.53
C LEU A 141 11.97 4.62 15.35
N PHE A 142 12.49 5.16 16.45
CA PHE A 142 13.65 6.07 16.46
C PHE A 142 14.99 5.32 16.39
N GLY A 143 14.98 3.99 16.27
CA GLY A 143 16.18 3.16 16.13
C GLY A 143 16.98 2.95 17.42
N LEU A 144 16.45 3.32 18.59
CA LEU A 144 17.19 3.34 19.85
C LEU A 144 17.61 1.95 20.36
N THR A 145 17.08 0.89 19.76
CA THR A 145 17.40 -0.51 20.06
C THR A 145 18.56 -1.07 19.24
N ARG A 146 19.06 -0.33 18.25
CA ARG A 146 20.15 -0.76 17.34
C ARG A 146 21.47 -0.12 17.76
N GLN A 147 22.53 -0.91 17.84
CA GLN A 147 23.90 -0.41 18.07
C GLN A 147 24.40 0.36 16.84
N ASP A 148 25.30 1.32 17.05
CA ASP A 148 25.82 2.24 16.01
C ASP A 148 26.76 1.59 14.97
N GLY A 149 26.81 0.25 14.89
CA GLY A 149 27.73 -0.48 14.02
C GLY A 149 27.62 -0.09 12.55
N GLU A 150 28.78 0.30 11.97
CA GLU A 150 29.14 0.53 10.54
C GLU A 150 28.14 1.25 9.61
N ASN A 151 27.05 1.81 10.14
CA ASN A 151 25.97 2.43 9.36
C ASN A 151 26.11 3.95 9.20
N PHE A 152 27.31 4.51 9.35
CA PHE A 152 27.54 5.95 9.18
C PHE A 152 27.29 6.41 7.73
N LEU A 153 27.52 5.54 6.75
CA LEU A 153 27.64 5.92 5.33
C LEU A 153 26.49 5.43 4.45
N THR A 154 25.92 4.27 4.75
CA THR A 154 24.84 3.71 3.93
C THR A 154 24.07 2.67 4.72
N PRO A 155 22.75 2.82 4.91
CA PRO A 155 21.92 1.72 5.35
C PRO A 155 21.91 0.68 4.23
N ASN A 156 22.72 -0.38 4.32
CA ASN A 156 22.54 -1.58 3.50
C ASN A 156 21.28 -2.30 3.98
N LEU A 157 20.12 -1.68 3.71
CA LEU A 157 18.83 -2.17 4.17
C LEU A 157 18.26 -3.15 3.17
N ILE A 158 17.74 -4.25 3.70
CA ILE A 158 16.93 -5.17 2.93
C ILE A 158 15.60 -4.46 2.60
N ALA A 159 15.02 -4.79 1.45
CA ALA A 159 13.75 -4.23 0.96
C ALA A 159 12.62 -4.13 2.00
N SER A 160 12.49 -5.16 2.84
CA SER A 160 11.49 -5.25 3.92
C SER A 160 11.73 -4.22 5.04
N GLU A 161 12.99 -3.92 5.34
CA GLU A 161 13.35 -2.93 6.35
C GLU A 161 13.03 -1.51 5.87
N ILE A 162 13.24 -1.22 4.58
CA ILE A 162 12.90 0.07 3.98
C ILE A 162 11.38 0.32 4.06
N SER A 163 10.58 -0.69 3.70
CA SER A 163 9.11 -0.59 3.78
C SER A 163 8.63 -0.37 5.22
N THR A 164 9.24 -1.05 6.19
CA THR A 164 8.94 -0.86 7.61
C THR A 164 9.27 0.56 8.08
N LYS A 165 10.42 1.11 7.64
CA LYS A 165 10.81 2.49 7.93
C LYS A 165 9.89 3.53 7.28
N ALA A 166 9.35 3.26 6.10
CA ALA A 166 8.37 4.12 5.45
C ALA A 166 7.07 4.20 6.28
N ILE A 167 6.57 3.05 6.74
CA ILE A 167 5.39 2.98 7.64
C ILE A 167 5.66 3.71 8.96
N ALA A 168 6.87 3.57 9.53
CA ALA A 168 7.28 4.25 10.75
C ALA A 168 7.18 5.79 10.63
N VAL A 169 7.72 6.35 9.54
CA VAL A 169 7.63 7.79 9.28
C VAL A 169 6.20 8.25 9.10
N SER A 170 5.39 7.53 8.32
CA SER A 170 3.97 7.87 8.19
C SER A 170 3.23 7.82 9.53
N THR A 171 3.56 6.86 10.39
CA THR A 171 2.98 6.74 11.75
C THR A 171 3.33 7.96 12.60
N LEU A 172 4.59 8.39 12.57
CA LEU A 172 5.04 9.60 13.27
C LEU A 172 4.36 10.85 12.70
N CYS A 173 4.32 11.02 11.37
CA CYS A 173 3.68 12.18 10.75
C CYS A 173 2.20 12.28 11.16
N ASN A 174 1.46 11.17 11.10
CA ASN A 174 0.05 11.13 11.52
C ASN A 174 -0.13 11.52 13.00
N LEU A 175 0.78 11.09 13.88
CA LEU A 175 0.75 11.46 15.29
C LEU A 175 0.95 12.96 15.46
N LEU A 176 1.96 13.52 14.79
CA LEU A 176 2.30 14.94 14.88
C LEU A 176 1.22 15.83 14.27
N THR A 177 0.63 15.45 13.14
CA THR A 177 -0.46 16.21 12.54
C THR A 177 -1.70 16.20 13.43
N LYS A 178 -2.07 15.04 13.99
CA LYS A 178 -3.16 14.95 14.97
C LYS A 178 -2.90 15.82 16.20
N PHE A 179 -1.65 15.87 16.68
CA PHE A 179 -1.27 16.74 17.78
C PHE A 179 -1.57 18.22 17.46
N LEU A 180 -1.21 18.70 16.26
CA LEU A 180 -1.54 20.07 15.84
C LEU A 180 -3.05 20.30 15.75
N GLU A 181 -3.81 19.34 15.23
CA GLU A 181 -5.27 19.45 15.07
C GLU A 181 -6.02 19.62 16.40
N TYR A 182 -5.51 19.04 17.49
CA TYR A 182 -6.17 19.10 18.80
C TYR A 182 -5.84 20.35 19.62
N ASP A 183 -4.64 20.91 19.44
CA ASP A 183 -4.10 21.95 20.33
C ASP A 183 -4.08 23.35 19.71
N LEU A 184 -4.12 23.46 18.38
CA LEU A 184 -4.06 24.72 17.64
C LEU A 184 -5.43 25.11 17.08
N ASP A 185 -5.66 26.41 16.93
CA ASP A 185 -6.77 26.90 16.11
C ASP A 185 -6.52 26.67 14.61
N GLN A 186 -7.51 26.94 13.76
CA GLN A 186 -7.41 26.65 12.33
C GLN A 186 -6.30 27.45 11.62
N ASP A 187 -6.10 28.71 12.00
CA ASP A 187 -5.11 29.59 11.36
C ASP A 187 -3.68 29.24 11.80
N GLU A 188 -3.49 28.98 13.09
CA GLU A 188 -2.24 28.47 13.66
C GLU A 188 -1.89 27.10 13.06
N TYR A 189 -2.85 26.18 13.00
CA TYR A 189 -2.68 24.88 12.34
C TYR A 189 -2.20 25.04 10.90
N ALA A 190 -2.90 25.86 10.11
CA ALA A 190 -2.55 26.11 8.72
C ALA A 190 -1.14 26.70 8.59
N LEU A 191 -0.78 27.68 9.44
CA LEU A 191 0.55 28.28 9.45
C LEU A 191 1.66 27.26 9.76
N GLN A 192 1.48 26.42 10.78
CA GLN A 192 2.48 25.42 11.15
C GLN A 192 2.60 24.31 10.10
N MET A 193 1.48 23.91 9.50
CA MET A 193 1.47 22.97 8.38
C MET A 193 2.18 23.55 7.15
N VAL A 194 2.01 24.83 6.84
CA VAL A 194 2.73 25.49 5.74
C VAL A 194 4.24 25.52 6.01
N LYS A 195 4.68 25.87 7.23
CA LYS A 195 6.11 25.86 7.60
C LYS A 195 6.72 24.47 7.45
N TRP A 196 6.02 23.45 7.95
CA TRP A 196 6.48 22.06 7.86
C TRP A 196 6.53 21.61 6.39
N ASN A 197 5.44 21.73 5.64
CA ASN A 197 5.37 21.34 4.23
C ASN A 197 6.40 22.06 3.34
N SER A 198 6.60 23.36 3.53
CA SER A 198 7.58 24.14 2.76
C SER A 198 9.00 23.63 3.01
N SER A 199 9.31 23.30 4.26
CA SER A 199 10.62 22.78 4.64
C SER A 199 10.88 21.40 4.07
N VAL A 200 9.87 20.52 4.09
CA VAL A 200 9.95 19.17 3.50
C VAL A 200 10.01 19.22 1.98
N SER A 201 9.25 20.12 1.35
CA SER A 201 9.23 20.24 -0.11
C SER A 201 10.61 20.58 -0.68
N LYS A 202 11.39 21.42 0.01
CA LYS A 202 12.76 21.76 -0.41
C LYS A 202 13.68 20.54 -0.48
N ILE A 203 13.50 19.54 0.40
CA ILE A 203 14.33 18.34 0.42
C ILE A 203 13.78 17.23 -0.48
N ALA A 204 12.45 17.07 -0.56
CA ALA A 204 11.80 16.05 -1.39
C ALA A 204 12.11 16.22 -2.88
N PHE A 205 12.26 17.46 -3.34
CA PHE A 205 12.58 17.80 -4.74
C PHE A 205 14.05 18.18 -4.94
N ASN A 206 14.94 17.86 -3.97
CA ASN A 206 16.38 18.07 -4.11
C ASN A 206 17.08 16.73 -4.42
N ASN A 207 17.39 16.52 -5.70
CA ASN A 207 18.03 15.29 -6.20
C ASN A 207 19.46 15.07 -5.67
N ASN A 208 20.06 16.05 -4.99
CA ASN A 208 21.43 15.98 -4.50
C ASN A 208 21.53 15.65 -3.00
N SER A 209 20.40 15.47 -2.30
CA SER A 209 20.38 15.17 -0.88
C SER A 209 20.20 13.68 -0.61
N GLN A 210 21.05 13.10 0.25
CA GLN A 210 20.88 11.72 0.72
C GLN A 210 19.55 11.51 1.49
N LEU A 211 18.97 12.59 2.03
CA LEU A 211 17.68 12.56 2.72
C LEU A 211 16.49 12.78 1.80
N GLN A 212 16.68 12.91 0.48
CA GLN A 212 15.58 13.08 -0.46
C GLN A 212 14.49 12.00 -0.34
N PRO A 213 14.79 10.69 -0.29
CA PRO A 213 13.76 9.66 -0.12
C PRO A 213 12.93 9.87 1.16
N ARG A 214 13.58 10.35 2.23
CA ARG A 214 12.90 10.69 3.49
C ARG A 214 12.02 11.93 3.33
N GLY A 215 12.51 12.94 2.64
CA GLY A 215 11.73 14.12 2.23
C GLY A 215 10.44 13.73 1.51
N ILE A 216 10.54 12.84 0.52
CA ILE A 216 9.39 12.34 -0.24
C ILE A 216 8.40 11.62 0.67
N LEU A 217 8.86 10.74 1.57
CA LEU A 217 8.01 10.03 2.54
C LEU A 217 7.24 10.98 3.47
N VAL A 218 7.94 11.96 4.05
CA VAL A 218 7.31 12.94 4.94
C VAL A 218 6.32 13.77 4.14
N LEU A 219 6.68 14.24 2.94
CA LEU A 219 5.80 15.05 2.11
C LEU A 219 4.53 14.29 1.75
N GLY A 220 4.65 13.03 1.31
CA GLY A 220 3.49 12.19 0.99
C GLY A 220 2.63 11.93 2.22
N SER A 221 3.23 11.75 3.40
CA SER A 221 2.46 11.58 4.63
C SER A 221 1.67 12.84 5.00
N LEU A 222 2.20 14.03 4.70
CA LEU A 222 1.51 15.31 4.93
C LEU A 222 0.40 15.59 3.92
N THR A 223 0.56 15.14 2.66
CA THR A 223 -0.48 15.35 1.63
C THR A 223 -1.78 14.61 1.91
N LYS A 224 -1.77 13.61 2.80
CA LYS A 224 -2.98 12.91 3.25
C LYS A 224 -4.06 13.85 3.80
N GLN A 225 -3.68 15.01 4.35
CA GLN A 225 -4.63 16.00 4.89
C GLN A 225 -5.30 16.87 3.82
N GLY A 226 -4.94 16.68 2.55
CA GLY A 226 -5.35 17.51 1.45
C GLY A 226 -4.16 17.86 0.58
N VAL A 227 -4.34 17.74 -0.73
CA VAL A 227 -3.27 17.96 -1.69
C VAL A 227 -3.74 18.88 -2.82
N SER A 228 -2.89 19.85 -3.17
CA SER A 228 -3.12 20.70 -4.33
C SER A 228 -2.80 19.96 -5.63
N SER A 229 -3.51 20.27 -6.71
CA SER A 229 -3.26 19.64 -8.01
C SER A 229 -1.83 19.79 -8.50
N ARG A 230 -1.19 20.95 -8.24
CA ARG A 230 0.24 21.15 -8.56
C ARG A 230 1.14 20.16 -7.84
N LEU A 231 0.84 19.83 -6.59
CA LEU A 231 1.61 18.85 -5.83
C LEU A 231 1.32 17.42 -6.29
N ILE A 232 0.08 17.10 -6.68
CA ILE A 232 -0.26 15.82 -7.32
C ILE A 232 0.62 15.61 -8.56
N LEU A 233 0.69 16.60 -9.45
CA LEU A 233 1.52 16.51 -10.65
C LEU A 233 3.00 16.29 -10.33
N LYS A 234 3.54 16.99 -9.33
CA LYS A 234 4.93 16.73 -8.88
C LYS A 234 5.15 15.32 -8.37
N PHE A 235 4.16 14.70 -7.72
CA PHE A 235 4.25 13.29 -7.33
C PHE A 235 4.20 12.36 -8.55
N VAL A 236 3.38 12.68 -9.55
CA VAL A 236 3.36 11.94 -10.84
C VAL A 236 4.73 12.04 -11.52
N GLU A 237 5.32 13.23 -11.61
CA GLU A 237 6.67 13.45 -12.14
C GLU A 237 7.73 12.64 -11.38
N LEU A 238 7.65 12.57 -10.04
CA LEU A 238 8.54 11.74 -9.22
C LEU A 238 8.38 10.25 -9.55
N VAL A 239 7.14 9.75 -9.67
CA VAL A 239 6.87 8.36 -10.04
C VAL A 239 7.41 8.07 -11.44
N GLN A 240 7.18 8.94 -12.42
CA GLN A 240 7.74 8.82 -13.77
C GLN A 240 9.27 8.76 -13.75
N HIS A 241 9.91 9.65 -12.99
CA HIS A 241 11.37 9.67 -12.88
C HIS A 241 11.91 8.34 -12.35
N VAL A 242 11.29 7.81 -11.29
CA VAL A 242 11.65 6.53 -10.69
C VAL A 242 11.39 5.36 -11.64
N VAL A 243 10.27 5.35 -12.35
CA VAL A 243 9.91 4.31 -13.34
C VAL A 243 10.90 4.30 -14.51
N ARG A 244 11.23 5.46 -15.07
CA ARG A 244 12.20 5.59 -16.16
C ARG A 244 13.60 5.19 -15.75
N ASN A 245 14.03 5.55 -14.54
CA ASN A 245 15.33 5.13 -14.01
C ASN A 245 15.35 3.61 -13.78
N TYR A 246 14.27 3.05 -13.25
CA TYR A 246 14.12 1.59 -13.08
C TYR A 246 14.15 0.84 -14.42
N ALA A 247 13.61 1.42 -15.50
CA ALA A 247 13.63 0.82 -16.83
C ALA A 247 15.00 0.89 -17.52
N ARG A 248 15.87 1.83 -17.13
CA ARG A 248 17.17 2.09 -17.79
C ARG A 248 18.34 1.32 -17.18
N ASP A 249 18.26 0.91 -15.91
CA ASP A 249 19.41 0.33 -15.20
C ASP A 249 19.40 -1.20 -15.19
N ASN A 250 20.22 -1.78 -16.06
CA ASN A 250 20.26 -3.20 -16.39
C ASN A 250 21.24 -4.03 -15.56
N SER A 251 22.05 -3.41 -14.68
CA SER A 251 23.15 -4.09 -14.02
C SER A 251 23.35 -3.58 -12.59
N ASN A 252 23.04 -4.43 -11.61
CA ASN A 252 23.18 -4.22 -10.16
C ASN A 252 22.31 -3.09 -9.57
N ARG A 253 21.10 -3.47 -9.17
CA ARG A 253 20.22 -2.67 -8.31
C ARG A 253 20.95 -2.39 -6.98
N ASN A 254 21.49 -1.19 -6.83
CA ASN A 254 22.08 -0.78 -5.57
C ASN A 254 20.96 -0.52 -4.55
N PRO A 255 21.16 -0.81 -3.25
CA PRO A 255 20.19 -0.51 -2.19
C PRO A 255 19.61 0.93 -2.18
N PRO A 256 20.35 2.00 -2.55
CA PRO A 256 19.83 3.37 -2.61
C PRO A 256 18.72 3.58 -3.64
N ASP A 257 18.82 2.96 -4.82
CA ASP A 257 17.81 3.11 -5.88
C ASP A 257 16.50 2.42 -5.48
N TYR A 258 16.62 1.26 -4.84
CA TYR A 258 15.48 0.57 -4.26
C TYR A 258 14.80 1.39 -3.15
N ASN A 259 15.59 2.05 -2.30
CA ASN A 259 15.06 2.95 -1.27
C ASN A 259 14.26 4.12 -1.86
N MET A 260 14.75 4.73 -2.94
CA MET A 260 14.04 5.80 -3.65
C MET A 260 12.70 5.31 -4.21
N ILE A 261 12.68 4.12 -4.84
CA ILE A 261 11.45 3.52 -5.40
C ILE A 261 10.39 3.31 -4.32
N VAL A 262 10.75 2.61 -3.24
CA VAL A 262 9.81 2.31 -2.15
C VAL A 262 9.30 3.58 -1.49
N CYS A 263 10.18 4.54 -1.22
CA CYS A 263 9.79 5.82 -0.61
C CYS A 263 8.80 6.59 -1.50
N THR A 264 9.07 6.64 -2.81
CA THR A 264 8.22 7.34 -3.78
C THR A 264 6.88 6.67 -3.92
N MET A 265 6.82 5.35 -4.08
CA MET A 265 5.55 4.62 -4.20
C MET A 265 4.73 4.73 -2.91
N HIS A 266 5.35 4.55 -1.74
CA HIS A 266 4.64 4.68 -0.46
C HIS A 266 4.07 6.09 -0.26
N ALA A 267 4.86 7.12 -0.57
CA ALA A 267 4.42 8.52 -0.52
C ALA A 267 3.30 8.81 -1.53
N PHE A 268 3.37 8.25 -2.73
CA PHE A 268 2.35 8.39 -3.75
C PHE A 268 1.00 7.82 -3.31
N GLY A 269 0.99 6.66 -2.64
CA GLY A 269 -0.24 6.12 -2.04
C GLY A 269 -0.89 7.05 -1.03
N LYS A 270 -0.09 7.78 -0.23
CA LYS A 270 -0.61 8.80 0.70
C LYS A 270 -1.09 10.05 -0.02
N CYS A 271 -0.42 10.43 -1.10
CA CYS A 271 -0.89 11.49 -1.99
C CYS A 271 -2.27 11.15 -2.56
N ILE A 272 -2.48 9.93 -3.08
CA ILE A 272 -3.78 9.46 -3.61
C ILE A 272 -4.86 9.54 -2.53
N ASP A 273 -4.55 9.11 -1.30
CA ASP A 273 -5.47 9.17 -0.14
C ASP A 273 -5.88 10.60 0.23
N GLY A 274 -4.98 11.58 0.00
CA GLY A 274 -5.23 13.00 0.24
C GLY A 274 -5.96 13.75 -0.87
N ILE A 275 -6.18 13.13 -2.03
CA ILE A 275 -6.95 13.73 -3.12
C ILE A 275 -8.43 13.81 -2.69
N ASN A 276 -9.07 14.93 -3.01
CA ASN A 276 -10.51 15.11 -2.82
C ASN A 276 -11.28 14.09 -3.67
N SER A 277 -12.27 13.41 -3.07
CA SER A 277 -13.07 12.38 -3.74
C SER A 277 -13.75 12.84 -5.04
N LYS A 278 -14.11 14.13 -5.14
CA LYS A 278 -14.73 14.74 -6.34
C LYS A 278 -13.74 15.00 -7.48
N SER A 279 -12.46 14.74 -7.28
CA SER A 279 -11.40 15.02 -8.25
C SER A 279 -11.37 14.02 -9.40
N SER A 280 -11.23 14.53 -10.64
CA SER A 280 -11.04 13.68 -11.82
C SER A 280 -9.69 12.97 -11.87
N PHE A 281 -8.79 13.21 -10.91
CA PHE A 281 -7.53 12.46 -10.84
C PHE A 281 -7.76 10.98 -10.53
N HIS A 282 -8.74 10.63 -9.71
CA HIS A 282 -8.97 9.24 -9.32
C HIS A 282 -9.20 8.29 -10.52
N PRO A 283 -10.16 8.53 -11.43
CA PRO A 283 -10.33 7.63 -12.57
C PRO A 283 -9.09 7.55 -13.48
N LEU A 284 -8.34 8.64 -13.65
CA LEU A 284 -7.08 8.60 -14.42
C LEU A 284 -5.99 7.76 -13.71
N MET A 285 -5.88 7.90 -12.39
CA MET A 285 -4.98 7.10 -11.56
C MET A 285 -5.34 5.61 -11.61
N PHE A 286 -6.64 5.27 -11.68
CA PHE A 286 -7.08 3.88 -11.82
C PHE A 286 -6.45 3.23 -13.05
N TRP A 287 -6.56 3.86 -14.23
CA TRP A 287 -6.05 3.30 -15.48
C TRP A 287 -4.53 3.10 -15.45
N GLY A 288 -3.77 4.08 -14.95
CA GLY A 288 -2.31 3.93 -14.78
C GLY A 288 -1.92 2.84 -13.78
N ASN A 289 -2.61 2.76 -12.65
CA ASN A 289 -2.34 1.73 -11.63
C ASN A 289 -2.76 0.32 -12.07
N LEU A 290 -3.79 0.22 -12.91
CA LEU A 290 -4.19 -1.03 -13.55
C LEU A 290 -3.11 -1.55 -14.50
N THR A 291 -2.50 -0.67 -15.31
CA THR A 291 -1.35 -1.02 -16.16
C THR A 291 -0.18 -1.58 -15.35
N THR A 292 0.13 -0.98 -14.19
CA THR A 292 1.22 -1.50 -13.34
C THR A 292 0.87 -2.76 -12.57
N ALA A 293 -0.40 -2.99 -12.23
CA ALA A 293 -0.83 -4.24 -11.61
C ALA A 293 -0.63 -5.46 -12.54
N LEU A 294 -0.54 -5.25 -13.85
CA LEU A 294 -0.20 -6.29 -14.82
C LEU A 294 1.31 -6.65 -14.83
N SER A 295 2.15 -5.89 -14.13
CA SER A 295 3.58 -6.21 -13.96
C SER A 295 3.77 -7.54 -13.22
N GLU A 296 4.75 -8.33 -13.65
CA GLU A 296 5.12 -9.58 -12.99
C GLU A 296 5.90 -9.39 -11.68
N ASN A 297 6.33 -8.16 -11.36
CA ASN A 297 7.09 -7.87 -10.15
C ASN A 297 6.17 -7.68 -8.93
N VAL A 298 6.34 -8.52 -7.91
CA VAL A 298 5.53 -8.50 -6.68
C VAL A 298 5.59 -7.15 -5.94
N ASN A 299 6.75 -6.48 -5.93
CA ASN A 299 6.91 -5.21 -5.23
C ASN A 299 6.11 -4.09 -5.90
N THR A 300 6.10 -4.05 -7.24
CA THR A 300 5.27 -3.11 -7.99
C THR A 300 3.80 -3.44 -7.79
N PHE A 301 3.44 -4.72 -7.92
CA PHE A 301 2.07 -5.20 -7.79
C PHE A 301 1.42 -4.80 -6.46
N ILE A 302 2.14 -4.92 -5.33
CA ILE A 302 1.66 -4.58 -3.99
C ILE A 302 1.20 -3.11 -3.90
N TYR A 303 1.96 -2.19 -4.49
CA TYR A 303 1.58 -0.79 -4.53
C TYR A 303 0.42 -0.57 -5.49
N SER A 304 0.47 -1.14 -6.70
CA SER A 304 -0.57 -1.01 -7.71
C SER A 304 -1.95 -1.45 -7.19
N ILE A 305 -2.05 -2.65 -6.60
CA ILE A 305 -3.32 -3.15 -6.07
C ILE A 305 -3.83 -2.29 -4.91
N SER A 306 -2.92 -1.77 -4.09
CA SER A 306 -3.27 -0.84 -3.00
C SER A 306 -3.78 0.49 -3.53
N PHE A 307 -3.20 1.02 -4.61
CA PHE A 307 -3.62 2.27 -5.23
C PHE A 307 -4.95 2.14 -5.97
N ILE A 308 -5.17 1.02 -6.66
CA ILE A 308 -6.47 0.67 -7.28
C ILE A 308 -7.55 0.68 -6.19
N ARG A 309 -7.31 -0.03 -5.09
CA ARG A 309 -8.24 -0.07 -3.94
C ARG A 309 -8.54 1.33 -3.38
N LEU A 310 -7.52 2.13 -3.11
CA LEU A 310 -7.69 3.49 -2.58
C LEU A 310 -8.50 4.37 -3.54
N THR A 311 -8.20 4.25 -4.84
CA THR A 311 -8.89 4.98 -5.90
C THR A 311 -10.37 4.61 -5.95
N PHE A 312 -10.72 3.33 -5.87
CA PHE A 312 -12.11 2.89 -5.82
C PHE A 312 -12.85 3.43 -4.60
N MET A 313 -12.25 3.38 -3.40
CA MET A 313 -12.89 3.91 -2.21
C MET A 313 -13.22 5.40 -2.37
N LYS A 314 -12.31 6.19 -2.96
CA LYS A 314 -12.50 7.63 -3.20
C LYS A 314 -13.54 7.93 -4.27
N ILE A 315 -13.52 7.20 -5.38
CA ILE A 315 -14.53 7.34 -6.42
C ILE A 315 -15.90 6.96 -5.86
N TYR A 316 -16.00 5.84 -5.15
CA TYR A 316 -17.24 5.37 -4.56
C TYR A 316 -17.79 6.38 -3.53
N GLU A 317 -16.93 6.99 -2.71
CA GLU A 317 -17.33 8.07 -1.80
C GLU A 317 -18.02 9.23 -2.54
N TYR A 318 -17.49 9.62 -3.69
CA TYR A 318 -18.12 10.64 -4.54
C TYR A 318 -19.43 10.14 -5.20
N LEU A 319 -19.45 8.91 -5.69
CA LEU A 319 -20.61 8.35 -6.41
C LEU A 319 -21.79 7.96 -5.51
N LYS A 320 -21.63 7.98 -4.18
CA LYS A 320 -22.76 7.78 -3.23
C LYS A 320 -23.89 8.78 -3.46
N GLU A 321 -23.56 9.99 -3.94
CA GLU A 321 -24.52 11.07 -4.18
C GLU A 321 -24.96 11.18 -5.65
N THR A 322 -24.53 10.27 -6.53
CA THR A 322 -24.80 10.33 -7.98
C THR A 322 -25.49 9.06 -8.49
N ASP A 323 -26.19 9.14 -9.63
CA ASP A 323 -26.88 7.99 -10.25
C ASP A 323 -26.02 7.22 -11.26
N ILE A 324 -24.69 7.29 -11.12
CA ILE A 324 -23.73 6.65 -12.03
C ILE A 324 -23.01 5.53 -11.27
N SER A 325 -22.93 4.33 -11.85
CA SER A 325 -22.15 3.23 -11.29
C SER A 325 -20.64 3.50 -11.38
N LEU A 326 -19.85 2.89 -10.50
CA LEU A 326 -18.40 2.91 -10.49
C LEU A 326 -17.83 2.54 -11.85
N VAL A 327 -18.36 1.46 -12.44
CA VAL A 327 -17.89 0.93 -13.71
C VAL A 327 -18.19 1.91 -14.84
N ASP A 328 -19.42 2.43 -14.91
CA ASP A 328 -19.80 3.42 -15.93
C ASP A 328 -18.97 4.70 -15.79
N TYR A 329 -18.76 5.17 -14.55
CA TYR A 329 -17.94 6.34 -14.29
C TYR A 329 -16.49 6.13 -14.72
N LEU A 330 -15.87 5.00 -14.39
CA LEU A 330 -14.49 4.71 -14.81
C LEU A 330 -14.35 4.63 -16.33
N LEU A 331 -15.28 3.96 -17.00
CA LEU A 331 -15.27 3.79 -18.46
C LEU A 331 -15.39 5.12 -19.20
N GLN A 332 -16.05 6.14 -18.64
CA GLN A 332 -16.07 7.50 -19.22
C GLN A 332 -14.68 8.14 -19.31
N TYR A 333 -13.73 7.72 -18.46
CA TYR A 333 -12.35 8.23 -18.43
C TYR A 333 -11.35 7.27 -19.07
N LYS A 334 -11.82 6.18 -19.71
CA LYS A 334 -10.93 5.25 -20.42
C LYS A 334 -10.30 5.97 -21.62
N ASN A 335 -8.98 6.07 -21.63
CA ASN A 335 -8.24 6.68 -22.73
C ASN A 335 -7.84 5.65 -23.81
N GLU A 336 -7.58 6.13 -25.04
CA GLU A 336 -7.19 5.26 -26.16
C GLU A 336 -5.89 4.50 -25.91
N HIS A 337 -4.96 5.05 -25.13
CA HIS A 337 -3.70 4.38 -24.80
C HIS A 337 -3.91 3.12 -23.95
N PHE A 338 -5.01 3.06 -23.18
CA PHE A 338 -5.35 1.86 -22.44
C PHE A 338 -5.79 0.72 -23.37
N ASN A 339 -6.32 1.02 -24.57
CA ASN A 339 -6.61 -0.01 -25.57
C ASN A 339 -5.34 -0.77 -26.00
N THR A 340 -4.19 -0.08 -26.04
CA THR A 340 -2.90 -0.74 -26.32
C THR A 340 -2.51 -1.71 -25.19
N VAL A 341 -2.84 -1.36 -23.93
CA VAL A 341 -2.59 -2.23 -22.76
C VAL A 341 -3.47 -3.49 -22.85
N GLU A 342 -4.74 -3.31 -23.20
CA GLU A 342 -5.72 -4.38 -23.45
C GLU A 342 -5.26 -5.33 -24.55
N GLU A 343 -4.87 -4.81 -25.70
CA GLU A 343 -4.31 -5.59 -26.82
C GLU A 343 -3.05 -6.36 -26.41
N ALA A 344 -2.14 -5.71 -25.68
CA ALA A 344 -0.87 -6.33 -25.30
C ALA A 344 -1.02 -7.44 -24.24
N HIS A 345 -2.09 -7.42 -23.45
CA HIS A 345 -2.36 -8.41 -22.42
C HIS A 345 -3.56 -9.31 -22.75
N GLY A 346 -4.12 -9.22 -23.96
CA GLY A 346 -5.19 -10.09 -24.44
C GLY A 346 -6.46 -10.05 -23.58
N PHE A 347 -6.81 -8.87 -23.05
CA PHE A 347 -8.08 -8.67 -22.35
C PHE A 347 -8.82 -7.40 -22.85
N SER A 348 -10.13 -7.31 -22.69
CA SER A 348 -10.90 -6.07 -22.89
C SER A 348 -11.73 -5.79 -21.64
N LEU A 349 -11.58 -4.60 -21.08
CA LEU A 349 -12.29 -4.14 -19.90
C LEU A 349 -13.57 -3.40 -20.33
N THR A 350 -14.68 -4.10 -20.17
CA THR A 350 -16.05 -3.66 -20.46
C THR A 350 -16.90 -3.82 -19.19
N ARG A 351 -18.19 -3.47 -19.21
CA ARG A 351 -19.08 -3.70 -18.06
C ARG A 351 -19.14 -5.17 -17.66
N GLU A 352 -19.23 -6.07 -18.63
CA GLU A 352 -19.37 -7.51 -18.39
C GLU A 352 -18.08 -8.16 -17.88
N THR A 353 -16.92 -7.66 -18.32
CA THR A 353 -15.61 -8.24 -17.99
C THR A 353 -14.89 -7.55 -16.83
N PHE A 354 -15.45 -6.44 -16.31
CA PHE A 354 -14.83 -5.64 -15.26
C PHE A 354 -14.50 -6.46 -14.02
N ASP A 355 -15.52 -7.12 -13.46
CA ASP A 355 -15.35 -7.86 -12.20
C ASP A 355 -14.41 -9.07 -12.41
N ILE A 356 -14.46 -9.72 -13.59
CA ILE A 356 -13.55 -10.80 -14.02
C ILE A 356 -12.08 -10.38 -13.97
N ILE A 357 -11.77 -9.23 -14.59
CA ILE A 357 -10.37 -8.76 -14.70
C ILE A 357 -9.85 -8.40 -13.31
N LEU A 358 -10.65 -7.71 -12.50
CA LEU A 358 -10.21 -7.28 -11.17
C LEU A 358 -10.09 -8.42 -10.17
N VAL A 359 -11.01 -9.39 -10.18
CA VAL A 359 -10.88 -10.58 -9.33
C VAL A 359 -9.64 -11.36 -9.75
N SER A 360 -9.38 -11.49 -11.05
CA SER A 360 -8.18 -12.17 -11.56
C SER A 360 -6.87 -11.48 -11.17
N LEU A 361 -6.86 -10.15 -11.15
CA LEU A 361 -5.73 -9.38 -10.61
C LEU A 361 -5.54 -9.62 -9.12
N CYS A 362 -6.61 -9.71 -8.34
CA CYS A 362 -6.52 -10.06 -6.92
C CYS A 362 -5.99 -11.49 -6.76
N CYS A 363 -6.46 -12.46 -7.55
CA CYS A 363 -6.00 -13.85 -7.55
C CYS A 363 -4.50 -13.97 -7.82
N LYS A 364 -4.00 -13.25 -8.82
CA LYS A 364 -2.57 -13.13 -9.09
C LYS A 364 -1.79 -12.73 -7.83
N GLY A 365 -2.31 -11.79 -7.06
CA GLY A 365 -1.70 -11.35 -5.81
C GLY A 365 -1.81 -12.34 -4.65
N LEU A 366 -2.81 -13.23 -4.67
CA LEU A 366 -2.92 -14.33 -3.72
C LEU A 366 -1.83 -15.40 -3.93
N GLU A 367 -1.14 -15.44 -5.07
CA GLU A 367 -0.10 -16.44 -5.34
C GLU A 367 1.17 -16.25 -4.49
N SER A 368 1.40 -15.05 -3.95
CA SER A 368 2.61 -14.73 -3.18
C SER A 368 2.29 -14.32 -1.73
N PRO A 369 3.02 -14.85 -0.73
CA PRO A 369 2.84 -14.46 0.68
C PRO A 369 3.03 -12.96 0.92
N ILE A 370 3.83 -12.28 0.11
CA ILE A 370 4.15 -10.84 0.29
C ILE A 370 2.97 -9.97 -0.15
N SER A 371 2.24 -10.36 -1.20
CA SER A 371 1.09 -9.62 -1.74
C SER A 371 -0.26 -10.11 -1.24
N TYR A 372 -0.30 -11.22 -0.50
CA TYR A 372 -1.52 -11.87 -0.03
C TYR A 372 -2.45 -10.91 0.73
N ASP A 373 -1.95 -10.30 1.81
CA ASP A 373 -2.71 -9.36 2.66
C ASP A 373 -3.32 -8.19 1.86
N LYS A 374 -2.54 -7.64 0.92
CA LYS A 374 -2.97 -6.50 0.10
C LYS A 374 -4.04 -6.90 -0.90
N SER A 375 -3.97 -8.12 -1.42
CA SER A 375 -4.95 -8.67 -2.35
C SER A 375 -6.25 -9.02 -1.64
N VAL A 376 -6.19 -9.65 -0.46
CA VAL A 376 -7.36 -9.89 0.39
C VAL A 376 -8.03 -8.58 0.80
N THR A 377 -7.25 -7.57 1.18
CA THR A 377 -7.80 -6.23 1.52
C THR A 377 -8.47 -5.59 0.30
N ALA A 378 -7.92 -5.76 -0.91
CA ALA A 378 -8.54 -5.26 -2.14
C ALA A 378 -9.84 -6.00 -2.47
N LEU A 379 -9.89 -7.33 -2.30
CA LEU A 379 -11.11 -8.13 -2.44
C LEU A 379 -12.22 -7.65 -1.49
N LYS A 380 -11.90 -7.38 -0.23
CA LYS A 380 -12.87 -6.86 0.75
C LYS A 380 -13.44 -5.50 0.34
N SER A 381 -12.59 -4.55 -0.07
CA SER A 381 -13.07 -3.25 -0.56
C SER A 381 -13.87 -3.35 -1.86
N LEU A 382 -13.51 -4.26 -2.77
CA LEU A 382 -14.27 -4.52 -3.99
C LEU A 382 -15.64 -5.10 -3.66
N LEU A 383 -15.71 -6.09 -2.77
CA LEU A 383 -16.98 -6.66 -2.30
C LEU A 383 -17.87 -5.58 -1.67
N GLU A 384 -17.33 -4.79 -0.74
CA GLU A 384 -18.06 -3.69 -0.06
C GLU A 384 -18.68 -2.72 -1.08
N ILE A 385 -17.88 -2.24 -2.02
CA ILE A 385 -18.34 -1.27 -3.02
C ILE A 385 -19.38 -1.89 -3.95
N ARG A 386 -19.04 -3.04 -4.55
CA ARG A 386 -19.86 -3.66 -5.60
C ARG A 386 -21.18 -4.20 -5.04
N TYR A 387 -21.18 -4.73 -3.81
CA TYR A 387 -22.41 -5.11 -3.12
C TYR A 387 -23.31 -3.90 -2.83
N ALA A 388 -22.73 -2.80 -2.34
CA ALA A 388 -23.51 -1.59 -2.10
C ALA A 388 -24.09 -0.99 -3.39
N GLU A 389 -23.38 -1.12 -4.52
CA GLU A 389 -23.92 -0.79 -5.84
C GLU A 389 -25.01 -1.74 -6.30
N HIS A 390 -24.90 -3.02 -6.02
CA HIS A 390 -25.95 -4.01 -6.34
C HIS A 390 -27.28 -3.65 -5.65
N ILE A 391 -27.22 -3.17 -4.41
CA ILE A 391 -28.41 -2.68 -3.69
C ILE A 391 -29.02 -1.46 -4.39
N ARG A 392 -28.18 -0.51 -4.84
CA ARG A 392 -28.64 0.74 -5.48
C ARG A 392 -29.15 0.52 -6.91
N PHE A 393 -28.48 -0.35 -7.66
CA PHE A 393 -28.72 -0.64 -9.06
C PHE A 393 -29.07 -2.12 -9.24
N SER A 394 -30.14 -2.57 -8.60
CA SER A 394 -30.56 -3.99 -8.57
C SER A 394 -30.83 -4.62 -9.94
N THR A 395 -31.05 -3.80 -10.97
CA THR A 395 -31.25 -4.25 -12.35
C THR A 395 -29.95 -4.38 -13.15
N ASP A 396 -28.79 -4.02 -12.57
CA ASP A 396 -27.50 -4.14 -13.24
C ASP A 396 -27.02 -5.60 -13.26
N ILE A 397 -27.30 -6.28 -14.37
CA ILE A 397 -26.93 -7.68 -14.60
C ILE A 397 -25.42 -7.90 -14.69
N TYR A 398 -24.62 -6.85 -14.88
CA TYR A 398 -23.18 -6.94 -15.02
C TYR A 398 -22.43 -6.84 -13.69
N ASN A 399 -23.13 -6.57 -12.58
CA ASN A 399 -22.52 -6.50 -11.26
C ASN A 399 -22.40 -7.89 -10.63
N ASP A 400 -21.20 -8.47 -10.72
CA ASP A 400 -20.92 -9.79 -10.15
C ASP A 400 -20.00 -9.68 -8.92
N TYR A 401 -20.54 -9.09 -7.86
CA TYR A 401 -19.83 -8.99 -6.58
C TYR A 401 -19.54 -10.34 -5.91
N MET A 402 -20.24 -11.42 -6.30
CA MET A 402 -20.10 -12.75 -5.71
C MET A 402 -18.73 -13.36 -5.97
N CYS A 403 -18.08 -13.02 -7.08
CA CYS A 403 -16.71 -13.48 -7.35
C CYS A 403 -15.72 -13.02 -6.26
N TYR A 404 -15.87 -11.82 -5.71
CA TYR A 404 -15.03 -11.32 -4.61
C TYR A 404 -15.35 -12.02 -3.30
N MET A 405 -16.64 -12.22 -3.01
CA MET A 405 -17.10 -12.97 -1.83
C MET A 405 -16.58 -14.41 -1.83
N PHE A 406 -16.51 -15.04 -3.01
CA PHE A 406 -15.98 -16.39 -3.17
C PHE A 406 -14.50 -16.48 -2.76
N PHE A 407 -13.65 -15.54 -3.19
CA PHE A 407 -12.25 -15.54 -2.74
C PHE A 407 -12.09 -15.14 -1.26
N ILE A 408 -12.97 -14.30 -0.71
CA ILE A 408 -12.99 -14.03 0.74
C ILE A 408 -13.36 -15.31 1.50
N TYR A 409 -14.28 -16.13 0.99
CA TYR A 409 -14.57 -17.45 1.53
C TYR A 409 -13.33 -18.34 1.52
N LEU A 410 -12.64 -18.47 0.37
CA LEU A 410 -11.46 -19.33 0.27
C LEU A 410 -10.27 -18.88 1.13
N THR A 411 -10.14 -17.58 1.39
CA THR A 411 -8.99 -16.99 2.11
C THR A 411 -9.23 -16.78 3.62
N ALA A 412 -10.44 -17.01 4.11
CA ALA A 412 -10.75 -16.82 5.54
C ALA A 412 -10.14 -17.93 6.41
N ASN A 413 -9.41 -17.54 7.47
CA ASN A 413 -8.73 -18.49 8.36
C ASN A 413 -9.69 -19.15 9.37
N SER A 414 -10.92 -18.66 9.50
CA SER A 414 -11.95 -19.23 10.36
C SER A 414 -13.35 -18.81 9.90
N ASP A 415 -14.38 -19.51 10.37
CA ASP A 415 -15.77 -19.12 10.07
C ASP A 415 -16.16 -17.81 10.75
N GLU A 416 -15.60 -17.49 11.92
CA GLU A 416 -15.79 -16.21 12.58
C GLU A 416 -15.18 -15.06 11.77
N GLU A 417 -13.96 -15.24 11.25
CA GLU A 417 -13.32 -14.26 10.37
C GLU A 417 -14.09 -14.08 9.06
N LEU A 418 -14.59 -15.18 8.48
CA LEU A 418 -15.41 -15.17 7.28
C LEU A 418 -16.66 -14.33 7.48
N ILE A 419 -17.46 -14.66 8.51
CA ILE A 419 -18.71 -13.97 8.84
C ILE A 419 -18.42 -12.49 9.09
N SER A 420 -17.44 -12.18 9.95
CA SER A 420 -17.06 -10.80 10.27
C SER A 420 -16.62 -10.01 9.03
N SER A 421 -15.86 -10.62 8.13
CA SER A 421 -15.40 -9.96 6.89
C SER A 421 -16.56 -9.66 5.93
N ILE A 422 -17.51 -10.59 5.81
CA ILE A 422 -18.70 -10.43 4.96
C ILE A 422 -19.65 -9.37 5.54
N GLU A 423 -19.89 -9.40 6.86
CA GLU A 423 -20.71 -8.41 7.56
C GLU A 423 -20.13 -7.00 7.48
N GLN A 424 -18.79 -6.86 7.55
CA GLN A 424 -18.11 -5.58 7.33
C GLN A 424 -18.33 -5.02 5.93
N CYS A 425 -18.53 -5.88 4.93
CA CYS A 425 -18.85 -5.47 3.56
C CYS A 425 -20.35 -5.14 3.36
N GLY A 426 -21.17 -5.25 4.41
CA GLY A 426 -22.59 -4.89 4.41
C GLY A 426 -23.56 -6.05 4.21
N LEU A 427 -23.07 -7.25 3.90
CA LEU A 427 -23.91 -8.44 3.74
C LEU A 427 -24.20 -9.03 5.13
N LYS A 428 -25.42 -8.86 5.62
CA LYS A 428 -25.86 -9.35 6.94
C LYS A 428 -26.90 -10.46 6.79
N ASP A 429 -27.04 -11.27 7.84
CA ASP A 429 -28.08 -12.28 7.98
C ASP A 429 -28.10 -13.32 6.84
N LEU A 430 -26.92 -13.71 6.36
CA LEU A 430 -26.79 -14.74 5.32
C LEU A 430 -27.13 -16.13 5.84
N GLU A 431 -27.74 -16.93 4.97
CA GLU A 431 -27.91 -18.37 5.21
C GLU A 431 -26.60 -19.12 4.98
N TYR A 432 -26.21 -19.95 5.95
CA TYR A 432 -25.02 -20.79 5.88
C TYR A 432 -25.40 -22.27 5.89
N ILE A 433 -24.81 -23.03 4.96
CA ILE A 433 -24.86 -24.49 4.92
C ILE A 433 -23.72 -25.03 5.79
N ASP A 434 -24.00 -26.06 6.58
CA ASP A 434 -22.97 -26.78 7.32
C ASP A 434 -22.26 -27.78 6.40
N GLY A 435 -21.04 -27.42 5.95
CA GLY A 435 -20.17 -28.28 5.15
C GLY A 435 -19.38 -29.31 5.98
N GLY A 436 -19.73 -29.48 7.27
CA GLY A 436 -19.10 -30.39 8.23
C GLY A 436 -17.83 -29.82 8.86
N ILE A 437 -16.93 -29.23 8.08
CA ILE A 437 -15.68 -28.60 8.58
C ILE A 437 -15.77 -27.07 8.57
N CYS A 438 -16.51 -26.51 7.62
CA CYS A 438 -16.64 -25.07 7.47
C CYS A 438 -18.06 -24.70 7.04
N LYS A 439 -18.50 -23.52 7.47
CA LYS A 439 -19.75 -22.91 7.00
C LYS A 439 -19.59 -22.39 5.58
N ILE A 440 -20.59 -22.66 4.73
CA ILE A 440 -20.64 -22.23 3.33
C ILE A 440 -21.81 -21.26 3.17
N PRO A 441 -21.60 -20.00 2.73
CA PRO A 441 -22.70 -19.11 2.38
C PRO A 441 -23.54 -19.71 1.24
N LYS A 442 -24.83 -19.94 1.46
CA LYS A 442 -25.72 -20.60 0.48
C LYS A 442 -25.81 -19.84 -0.84
N CYS A 443 -25.81 -18.51 -0.78
CA CYS A 443 -25.84 -17.65 -1.96
C CYS A 443 -24.63 -17.85 -2.90
N LEU A 444 -23.49 -18.31 -2.38
CA LEU A 444 -22.34 -18.67 -3.23
C LEU A 444 -22.58 -19.95 -4.01
N VAL A 445 -23.26 -20.94 -3.42
CA VAL A 445 -23.65 -22.17 -4.11
C VAL A 445 -24.67 -21.84 -5.22
N ASP A 446 -25.68 -21.05 -4.90
CA ASP A 446 -26.71 -20.61 -5.86
C ASP A 446 -26.10 -19.83 -7.05
N TRP A 447 -25.10 -18.98 -6.77
CA TRP A 447 -24.37 -18.23 -7.80
C TRP A 447 -23.46 -19.14 -8.64
N PHE A 448 -22.71 -20.04 -8.02
CA PHE A 448 -21.69 -20.85 -8.71
C PHE A 448 -22.29 -21.86 -9.69
N VAL A 449 -23.56 -22.22 -9.54
CA VAL A 449 -24.29 -23.11 -10.47
C VAL A 449 -24.71 -22.39 -11.75
N GLN A 450 -24.65 -21.06 -11.78
CA GLN A 450 -25.03 -20.30 -12.97
C GLN A 450 -23.97 -20.47 -14.07
N PRO A 451 -24.36 -20.78 -15.31
CA PRO A 451 -23.43 -20.93 -16.43
C PRO A 451 -23.02 -19.55 -16.97
N THR A 452 -22.30 -18.77 -16.17
CA THR A 452 -21.81 -17.43 -16.52
C THR A 452 -20.31 -17.43 -16.77
N LEU A 453 -19.85 -16.42 -17.51
CA LEU A 453 -18.43 -16.22 -17.76
C LEU A 453 -17.66 -15.96 -16.44
N ASN A 454 -18.27 -15.22 -15.52
CA ASN A 454 -17.71 -14.93 -14.19
C ASN A 454 -17.41 -16.19 -13.37
N VAL A 455 -18.33 -17.15 -13.33
CA VAL A 455 -18.13 -18.43 -12.61
C VAL A 455 -16.97 -19.22 -13.22
N TYR A 456 -16.93 -19.32 -14.55
CA TYR A 456 -15.85 -20.02 -15.24
C TYR A 456 -14.48 -19.36 -14.98
N SER A 457 -14.38 -18.03 -15.12
CA SER A 457 -13.14 -17.30 -14.86
C SER A 457 -12.73 -17.31 -13.38
N THR A 458 -13.69 -17.27 -12.45
CA THR A 458 -13.44 -17.45 -11.02
C THR A 458 -12.88 -18.84 -10.72
N SER A 459 -13.42 -19.87 -11.37
CA SER A 459 -12.91 -21.25 -11.26
C SER A 459 -11.47 -21.37 -11.77
N LEU A 460 -11.16 -20.74 -12.91
CA LEU A 460 -9.79 -20.65 -13.43
C LEU A 460 -8.84 -19.95 -12.44
N GLY A 461 -9.26 -18.81 -11.88
CA GLY A 461 -8.50 -18.08 -10.86
C GLY A 461 -8.26 -18.90 -9.59
N THR A 462 -9.24 -19.73 -9.22
CA THR A 462 -9.15 -20.65 -8.08
C THR A 462 -8.12 -21.74 -8.34
N THR A 463 -8.14 -22.35 -9.53
CA THR A 463 -7.11 -23.31 -9.93
C THR A 463 -5.73 -22.66 -9.88
N ASN A 464 -5.54 -21.45 -10.43
CA ASN A 464 -4.25 -20.76 -10.38
C ASN A 464 -3.78 -20.49 -8.95
N TYR A 465 -4.67 -19.98 -8.09
CA TYR A 465 -4.41 -19.76 -6.67
C TYR A 465 -3.89 -21.03 -5.99
N TYR A 466 -4.62 -22.14 -6.11
CA TYR A 466 -4.21 -23.40 -5.48
C TYR A 466 -2.98 -23.99 -6.12
N MET A 467 -2.76 -23.87 -7.43
CA MET A 467 -1.56 -24.41 -8.09
C MET A 467 -0.28 -23.68 -7.68
N ASN A 468 -0.36 -22.38 -7.39
CA ASN A 468 0.81 -21.54 -7.10
C ASN A 468 1.12 -21.36 -5.60
N GLN A 469 0.15 -21.55 -4.70
CA GLN A 469 0.38 -21.46 -3.26
C GLN A 469 0.84 -22.77 -2.61
N LYS A 470 1.41 -22.66 -1.40
CA LYS A 470 1.53 -23.81 -0.48
C LYS A 470 0.14 -24.19 -0.01
N LEU A 471 -0.12 -25.49 0.10
CA LEU A 471 -1.41 -25.98 0.58
C LEU A 471 -1.58 -25.61 2.06
N ASP A 472 -2.61 -24.79 2.32
CA ASP A 472 -3.16 -24.61 3.65
C ASP A 472 -4.29 -25.62 3.86
N GLU A 473 -4.30 -26.32 5.00
CA GLU A 473 -5.25 -27.40 5.29
C GLU A 473 -6.69 -26.86 5.34
N LEU A 474 -6.87 -25.67 5.92
CA LEU A 474 -8.18 -25.04 6.04
C LEU A 474 -8.69 -24.55 4.68
N ALA A 475 -7.86 -23.83 3.91
CA ALA A 475 -8.21 -23.44 2.55
C ALA A 475 -8.53 -24.67 1.67
N SER A 476 -7.80 -25.78 1.81
CA SER A 476 -8.05 -27.03 1.07
C SER A 476 -9.40 -27.64 1.47
N ASN A 477 -9.71 -27.67 2.77
CA ASN A 477 -11.00 -28.15 3.25
C ASN A 477 -12.18 -27.29 2.75
N ARG A 478 -12.02 -25.97 2.70
CA ARG A 478 -13.05 -25.05 2.20
C ARG A 478 -13.39 -25.34 0.73
N VAL A 479 -12.40 -25.41 -0.16
CA VAL A 479 -12.69 -25.66 -1.58
C VAL A 479 -13.31 -27.04 -1.81
N ILE A 480 -12.89 -28.07 -1.09
CA ILE A 480 -13.47 -29.42 -1.21
C ILE A 480 -14.92 -29.43 -0.70
N ALA A 481 -15.17 -28.83 0.48
CA ALA A 481 -16.51 -28.75 1.02
C ALA A 481 -17.45 -27.97 0.08
N PHE A 482 -16.95 -26.91 -0.54
CA PHE A 482 -17.68 -26.15 -1.55
C PHE A 482 -18.00 -26.99 -2.80
N ILE A 483 -17.01 -27.71 -3.36
CA ILE A 483 -17.22 -28.59 -4.52
C ILE A 483 -18.25 -29.68 -4.23
N LEU A 484 -18.17 -30.33 -3.06
CA LEU A 484 -19.13 -31.35 -2.64
C LEU A 484 -20.55 -30.77 -2.50
N GLU A 485 -20.69 -29.56 -1.98
CA GLU A 485 -22.00 -28.93 -1.82
C GLU A 485 -22.61 -28.50 -3.17
N VAL A 486 -21.79 -27.95 -4.07
CA VAL A 486 -22.22 -27.66 -5.45
C VAL A 486 -22.58 -28.96 -6.18
N TYR A 487 -21.84 -30.07 -5.98
CA TYR A 487 -22.18 -31.37 -6.55
C TYR A 487 -23.57 -31.84 -6.10
N LYS A 488 -23.89 -31.75 -4.80
CA LYS A 488 -25.21 -32.14 -4.29
C LYS A 488 -26.35 -31.32 -4.90
N PHE A 489 -26.10 -30.05 -5.19
CA PHE A 489 -27.10 -29.13 -5.73
C PHE A 489 -27.25 -29.25 -7.26
N ASP A 490 -26.14 -29.21 -8.01
CA ASP A 490 -26.11 -29.43 -9.47
C ASP A 490 -24.81 -30.13 -9.91
N PRO A 491 -24.81 -31.47 -10.05
CA PRO A 491 -23.64 -32.24 -10.49
C PRO A 491 -23.09 -31.77 -11.85
N LYS A 492 -23.96 -31.30 -12.75
CA LYS A 492 -23.56 -30.90 -14.12
C LYS A 492 -22.60 -29.71 -14.11
N THR A 493 -22.73 -28.80 -13.15
CA THR A 493 -21.80 -27.68 -12.98
C THR A 493 -20.40 -28.17 -12.64
N ILE A 494 -20.27 -29.12 -11.69
CA ILE A 494 -18.97 -29.72 -11.36
C ILE A 494 -18.37 -30.41 -12.57
N LEU A 495 -19.17 -31.15 -13.35
CA LEU A 495 -18.69 -31.81 -14.56
C LEU A 495 -18.15 -30.80 -15.60
N ARG A 496 -18.84 -29.68 -15.82
CA ARG A 496 -18.42 -28.62 -16.75
C ARG A 496 -17.09 -27.97 -16.35
N LEU A 497 -16.84 -27.84 -15.05
CA LEU A 497 -15.63 -27.24 -14.48
C LEU A 497 -14.57 -28.28 -14.11
N TYR A 498 -14.83 -29.57 -14.41
CA TYR A 498 -14.03 -30.66 -13.87
C TYR A 498 -12.57 -30.61 -14.32
N LYS A 499 -12.26 -30.10 -15.52
CA LYS A 499 -10.87 -29.93 -15.97
C LYS A 499 -10.04 -29.04 -15.02
N HIS A 500 -10.66 -28.00 -14.46
CA HIS A 500 -10.03 -27.06 -13.52
C HIS A 500 -10.00 -27.65 -12.11
N ILE A 501 -11.09 -28.29 -11.69
CA ILE A 501 -11.21 -28.96 -10.38
C ILE A 501 -10.21 -30.12 -10.28
N LYS A 502 -10.11 -30.95 -11.32
CA LYS A 502 -9.19 -32.11 -11.39
C LYS A 502 -7.74 -31.71 -11.09
N LYS A 503 -7.25 -30.59 -11.62
CA LYS A 503 -5.90 -30.08 -11.31
C LYS A 503 -5.71 -29.78 -9.82
N ILE A 504 -6.73 -29.22 -9.17
CA ILE A 504 -6.70 -28.93 -7.72
C ILE A 504 -6.67 -30.25 -6.94
N LEU A 505 -7.53 -31.21 -7.32
CA LEU A 505 -7.60 -32.53 -6.68
C LEU A 505 -6.28 -33.30 -6.84
N GLU A 506 -5.69 -33.32 -8.04
CA GLU A 506 -4.38 -33.93 -8.31
C GLU A 506 -3.29 -33.32 -7.43
N LYS A 507 -3.25 -31.99 -7.30
CA LYS A 507 -2.31 -31.32 -6.40
C LYS A 507 -2.52 -31.73 -4.94
N PHE A 508 -3.76 -31.88 -4.49
CA PHE A 508 -4.04 -32.34 -3.13
C PHE A 508 -3.59 -33.79 -2.91
N VAL A 509 -3.77 -34.67 -3.88
CA VAL A 509 -3.26 -36.05 -3.81
C VAL A 509 -1.73 -36.08 -3.74
N GLU A 510 -1.06 -35.24 -4.54
CA GLU A 510 0.41 -35.20 -4.59
C GLU A 510 1.04 -34.60 -3.34
N SER A 511 0.39 -33.60 -2.73
CA SER A 511 1.02 -32.73 -1.72
C SER A 511 0.40 -32.83 -0.31
N SER A 512 -0.80 -33.39 -0.14
CA SER A 512 -1.45 -33.49 1.17
C SER A 512 -1.06 -34.76 1.91
N GLY A 513 -0.66 -34.60 3.18
CA GLY A 513 -0.45 -35.73 4.11
C GLY A 513 -1.68 -36.06 4.96
N ALA A 514 -2.77 -35.29 4.87
CA ALA A 514 -3.94 -35.43 5.73
C ALA A 514 -4.91 -36.48 5.16
N PRO A 515 -5.17 -37.61 5.88
CA PRO A 515 -6.06 -38.66 5.38
C PRO A 515 -7.49 -38.17 5.10
N SER A 516 -7.99 -37.24 5.91
CA SER A 516 -9.34 -36.65 5.76
C SER A 516 -9.51 -35.87 4.45
N ILE A 517 -8.46 -35.19 3.98
CA ILE A 517 -8.48 -34.49 2.70
C ILE A 517 -8.48 -35.50 1.56
N LEU A 518 -7.63 -36.54 1.64
CA LEU A 518 -7.52 -37.56 0.60
C LEU A 518 -8.81 -38.39 0.45
N GLU A 519 -9.47 -38.73 1.56
CA GLU A 519 -10.77 -39.42 1.57
C GLU A 519 -11.82 -38.59 0.83
N LYS A 520 -11.96 -37.30 1.17
CA LYS A 520 -12.91 -36.42 0.49
C LYS A 520 -12.57 -36.16 -0.98
N VAL A 521 -11.28 -36.08 -1.32
CA VAL A 521 -10.87 -35.97 -2.73
C VAL A 521 -11.29 -37.21 -3.50
N LEU A 522 -11.13 -38.40 -2.92
CA LEU A 522 -11.59 -39.65 -3.52
C LEU A 522 -13.12 -39.65 -3.70
N ASP A 523 -13.87 -39.20 -2.68
CA ASP A 523 -15.33 -39.06 -2.76
C ASP A 523 -15.74 -38.18 -3.95
N VAL A 524 -15.12 -36.99 -4.09
CA VAL A 524 -15.37 -36.08 -5.22
C VAL A 524 -15.08 -36.77 -6.56
N ILE A 525 -13.97 -37.49 -6.68
CA ILE A 525 -13.60 -38.17 -7.93
C ILE A 525 -14.62 -39.25 -8.29
N ILE A 526 -15.02 -40.08 -7.32
CA ILE A 526 -16.03 -41.14 -7.51
C ILE A 526 -17.37 -40.51 -7.93
N ASP A 527 -17.79 -39.47 -7.22
CA ASP A 527 -19.02 -38.74 -7.47
C ASP A 527 -19.08 -38.16 -8.88
N VAL A 528 -17.96 -37.59 -9.37
CA VAL A 528 -17.88 -37.01 -10.72
C VAL A 528 -17.85 -38.08 -11.82
N ILE A 529 -17.14 -39.19 -11.62
CA ILE A 529 -17.09 -40.30 -12.59
C ILE A 529 -18.49 -40.89 -12.82
N ASN A 530 -19.35 -40.87 -11.79
CA ASN A 530 -20.71 -41.37 -11.88
C ASN A 530 -21.69 -40.39 -12.57
N ILE A 531 -21.26 -39.18 -12.94
CA ILE A 531 -22.12 -38.23 -13.65
C ILE A 531 -22.27 -38.66 -15.11
N GLU A 532 -23.51 -38.71 -15.57
CA GLU A 532 -23.82 -38.96 -16.98
C GLU A 532 -23.19 -37.88 -17.88
N GLY A 533 -22.41 -38.30 -18.88
CA GLY A 533 -21.66 -37.40 -19.75
C GLY A 533 -20.23 -37.10 -19.29
N TYR A 534 -19.72 -37.81 -18.27
CA TYR A 534 -18.32 -37.71 -17.81
C TYR A 534 -17.31 -37.75 -18.96
N GLU A 535 -17.50 -38.65 -19.94
CA GLU A 535 -16.59 -38.82 -21.09
C GLU A 535 -16.37 -37.54 -21.91
N CYS A 536 -17.31 -36.58 -21.86
CA CYS A 536 -17.25 -35.34 -22.61
C CYS A 536 -16.69 -34.15 -21.81
N TYR A 537 -16.19 -34.35 -20.58
CA TYR A 537 -15.79 -33.23 -19.71
C TYR A 537 -14.76 -32.28 -20.34
N GLU A 538 -13.87 -32.79 -21.20
CA GLU A 538 -12.86 -31.97 -21.88
C GLU A 538 -13.45 -31.05 -22.95
N THR A 539 -14.58 -31.43 -23.56
CA THR A 539 -15.25 -30.63 -24.59
C THR A 539 -15.91 -29.39 -23.99
N PHE A 540 -16.46 -29.48 -22.76
CA PHE A 540 -17.06 -28.33 -22.08
C PHE A 540 -16.06 -27.19 -21.86
N ASP A 541 -14.80 -27.51 -21.57
CA ASP A 541 -13.76 -26.49 -21.41
C ASP A 541 -13.50 -25.73 -22.71
N THR A 542 -13.53 -26.42 -23.86
CA THR A 542 -13.29 -25.76 -25.16
C THR A 542 -14.35 -24.72 -25.51
N GLU A 543 -15.62 -24.97 -25.15
CA GLU A 543 -16.72 -24.01 -25.35
C GLU A 543 -16.50 -22.73 -24.53
N TRP A 544 -16.04 -22.88 -23.28
CA TRP A 544 -15.78 -21.74 -22.41
C TRP A 544 -14.53 -20.95 -22.81
N VAL A 545 -13.48 -21.63 -23.26
CA VAL A 545 -12.30 -20.98 -23.85
C VAL A 545 -12.69 -20.19 -25.10
N GLU A 546 -13.62 -20.69 -25.92
CA GLU A 546 -14.14 -19.93 -27.05
C GLU A 546 -14.91 -18.68 -26.60
N LYS A 547 -15.78 -18.81 -25.59
CA LYS A 547 -16.49 -17.65 -25.00
C LYS A 547 -15.51 -16.61 -24.43
N MET A 548 -14.44 -17.04 -23.77
CA MET A 548 -13.38 -16.13 -23.32
C MET A 548 -12.69 -15.42 -24.48
N ARG A 549 -12.50 -16.10 -25.62
CA ARG A 549 -11.95 -15.47 -26.83
C ARG A 549 -12.91 -14.43 -27.42
N GLN A 550 -14.20 -14.74 -27.47
CA GLN A 550 -15.23 -13.82 -27.98
C GLN A 550 -15.31 -12.52 -27.18
N HIS A 551 -15.15 -12.60 -25.86
CA HIS A 551 -15.11 -11.43 -24.97
C HIS A 551 -13.72 -10.82 -24.83
N ASN A 552 -12.73 -11.36 -25.57
CA ASN A 552 -11.32 -10.99 -25.49
C ASN A 552 -10.84 -10.95 -24.04
N ILE A 553 -10.81 -12.08 -23.33
CA ILE A 553 -10.29 -12.18 -21.94
C ILE A 553 -9.32 -13.35 -21.73
N ASN A 554 -8.82 -13.95 -22.81
CA ASN A 554 -7.92 -15.11 -22.74
C ASN A 554 -6.60 -14.83 -21.99
N GLY A 555 -6.11 -13.60 -22.06
CA GLY A 555 -4.83 -13.22 -21.45
C GLY A 555 -4.86 -13.14 -19.93
N ILE A 556 -6.03 -13.24 -19.30
CA ILE A 556 -6.16 -13.38 -17.84
C ILE A 556 -5.38 -14.60 -17.31
N SER A 557 -5.27 -15.66 -18.12
CA SER A 557 -4.47 -16.84 -17.77
C SER A 557 -2.97 -16.55 -17.61
N GLU A 558 -2.49 -15.43 -18.16
CA GLU A 558 -1.09 -14.99 -18.07
C GLU A 558 -0.85 -13.98 -16.93
N PHE A 559 -1.86 -13.72 -16.09
CA PHE A 559 -1.72 -12.82 -14.93
C PHE A 559 -0.96 -13.54 -13.80
N ILE A 560 0.36 -13.65 -13.95
CA ILE A 560 1.24 -14.35 -13.01
C ILE A 560 2.25 -13.41 -12.36
N LEU A 561 2.70 -13.76 -11.15
CA LEU A 561 3.88 -13.15 -10.52
C LEU A 561 5.13 -13.96 -10.85
N LEU A 562 6.24 -13.28 -11.12
CA LEU A 562 7.54 -13.96 -11.28
C LEU A 562 7.99 -14.49 -9.93
N ARG A 563 8.36 -15.78 -9.91
CA ARG A 563 9.01 -16.41 -8.75
C ARG A 563 10.46 -15.92 -8.70
N ASP A 564 10.95 -15.59 -7.50
CA ASP A 564 12.29 -15.00 -7.25
C ASP A 564 13.48 -15.83 -7.78
N ASN A 565 13.25 -17.04 -8.33
CA ASN A 565 14.27 -18.00 -8.77
C ASN A 565 14.33 -18.24 -10.29
N LEU A 566 13.58 -17.51 -11.12
CA LEU A 566 13.70 -17.66 -12.58
C LEU A 566 14.83 -16.78 -13.11
N PRO A 567 15.82 -17.34 -13.84
CA PRO A 567 16.84 -16.52 -14.49
C PRO A 567 16.15 -15.51 -15.41
N GLU A 568 16.49 -14.23 -15.26
CA GLU A 568 16.01 -13.16 -16.13
C GLU A 568 16.54 -13.43 -17.55
N ASN A 569 15.72 -14.06 -18.38
CA ASN A 569 16.01 -14.20 -19.81
C ASN A 569 15.64 -12.88 -20.52
N GLU A 570 16.31 -12.57 -21.63
CA GLU A 570 16.15 -11.35 -22.43
C GLU A 570 14.68 -11.06 -22.77
N LYS A 571 13.89 -12.11 -23.05
CA LYS A 571 12.44 -12.01 -23.29
C LYS A 571 11.60 -11.55 -22.08
N VAL A 572 12.03 -11.84 -20.85
CA VAL A 572 11.36 -11.36 -19.63
C VAL A 572 11.68 -9.87 -19.42
N TYR A 573 12.92 -9.49 -19.71
CA TYR A 573 13.36 -8.10 -19.67
C TYR A 573 12.60 -7.23 -20.68
N GLU A 574 12.56 -7.62 -21.95
CA GLU A 574 11.83 -6.87 -23.00
C GLU A 574 10.35 -6.68 -22.66
N ARG A 575 9.71 -7.73 -22.12
CA ARG A 575 8.31 -7.66 -21.67
C ARG A 575 8.13 -6.67 -20.51
N ARG A 576 9.04 -6.66 -19.53
CA ARG A 576 9.00 -5.71 -18.41
C ARG A 576 9.22 -4.27 -18.88
N ALA A 577 10.19 -4.04 -19.76
CA ALA A 577 10.46 -2.72 -20.33
C ALA A 577 9.21 -2.18 -21.05
N LYS A 578 8.61 -2.99 -21.94
CA LYS A 578 7.37 -2.62 -22.64
C LYS A 578 6.22 -2.26 -21.68
N ARG A 579 6.04 -3.00 -20.59
CA ARG A 579 5.01 -2.70 -19.57
C ARG A 579 5.30 -1.42 -18.79
N LEU A 580 6.56 -1.11 -18.51
CA LEU A 580 6.96 0.14 -17.86
C LEU A 580 6.75 1.34 -18.80
N ASP A 581 7.04 1.19 -20.09
CA ASP A 581 6.77 2.22 -21.10
C ASP A 581 5.27 2.53 -21.19
N MET A 582 4.43 1.49 -21.16
CA MET A 582 2.97 1.65 -21.09
C MET A 582 2.51 2.42 -19.85
N TYR A 583 3.13 2.17 -18.70
CA TYR A 583 2.81 2.92 -17.49
C TYR A 583 3.27 4.37 -17.57
N ASP A 584 4.49 4.63 -18.08
CA ASP A 584 4.99 5.99 -18.28
C ASP A 584 4.06 6.79 -19.20
N MET A 585 3.56 6.18 -20.29
CA MET A 585 2.56 6.80 -21.17
C MET A 585 1.27 7.16 -20.42
N GLN A 586 0.75 6.28 -19.57
CA GLN A 586 -0.43 6.58 -18.74
C GLN A 586 -0.18 7.75 -17.77
N LEU A 587 1.01 7.81 -17.16
CA LEU A 587 1.37 8.93 -16.29
C LEU A 587 1.51 10.24 -17.07
N GLN A 588 1.99 10.21 -18.32
CA GLN A 588 2.07 11.40 -19.18
C GLN A 588 0.68 11.94 -19.53
N ILE A 589 -0.32 11.06 -19.75
CA ILE A 589 -1.71 11.48 -19.98
C ILE A 589 -2.26 12.22 -18.77
N ILE A 590 -1.99 11.73 -17.55
CA ILE A 590 -2.41 12.42 -16.31
C ILE A 590 -1.86 13.86 -16.27
N GLU A 591 -0.61 14.06 -16.69
CA GLU A 591 -0.01 15.39 -16.76
C GLU A 591 -0.63 16.26 -17.87
N GLN A 592 -0.85 15.70 -19.06
CA GLN A 592 -1.41 16.41 -20.22
C GLN A 592 -2.85 16.83 -19.97
N SER A 593 -3.71 15.93 -19.53
CA SER A 593 -5.13 16.20 -19.25
C SER A 593 -5.33 17.29 -18.19
N TYR A 594 -4.32 17.56 -17.36
CA TYR A 594 -4.38 18.63 -16.38
C TYR A 594 -3.74 19.94 -16.87
N LYS A 595 -2.67 19.88 -17.68
CA LYS A 595 -2.11 21.07 -18.33
C LYS A 595 -3.15 21.75 -19.23
N GLU A 596 -3.88 20.96 -20.01
CA GLU A 596 -4.96 21.46 -20.88
C GLU A 596 -6.07 22.15 -20.07
N LYS A 597 -6.52 21.55 -18.97
CA LYS A 597 -7.51 22.17 -18.06
C LYS A 597 -7.03 23.44 -17.37
N PHE A 598 -5.72 23.63 -17.22
CA PHE A 598 -5.13 24.82 -16.61
C PHE A 598 -4.85 25.93 -17.63
N GLU A 599 -4.75 25.60 -18.92
CA GLU A 599 -4.65 26.57 -20.02
C GLU A 599 -6.03 27.09 -20.47
N GLU A 600 -7.11 26.36 -20.16
CA GLU A 600 -8.50 26.78 -20.36
C GLU A 600 -9.05 27.71 -19.24
N LEU A 601 -8.32 27.88 -18.14
CA LEU A 601 -8.65 28.75 -16.98
C LEU A 601 -7.74 29.97 -16.95
#